data_AF-A0AA95KRJ9-F1
#
_entry.id   AF-A0AA95KRJ9-F1
#
_cell.length_a   1.000
_cell.length_b   1.000
_cell.length_c   1.000
_cell.angle_alpha   90.00
_cell.angle_beta   90.00
_cell.angle_gamma   90.00
#
_symmetry.space_group_name_H-M   'P 1'
#
loop_
_entity.id
_entity.type
_entity.pdbx_description
1 polymer ?
#
loop_
_entity_poly.entity_id
_entity_poly.type
_entity_poly.pdbx_seq_one_letter_code
_entity_poly.pdbx_strand_id
1 'polypeptide(L)'
;MGESINFIDLAGAEMLIQEAKRLKSIGGGLYLQGAKSKVYDFMDRIDFVEDFGAGNVFSSKEAALQSLTKRLDYSICATCDKRIFRECAKLLGAKTV
;
A
#
# COMPACT_ATOMS: atom_id res chain seq x y z
N MET A 1 -7.80 -7.88 -16.26
CA MET A 1 -6.77 -8.90 -16.00
C MET A 1 -5.87 -8.32 -14.92
N GLY A 2 -5.86 -8.72 -13.66
CA GLY A 2 -6.59 -9.74 -12.93
C GLY A 2 -5.80 -9.97 -11.66
N GLU A 3 -6.03 -9.19 -10.61
CA GLU A 3 -5.44 -9.46 -9.29
C GLU A 3 -6.50 -9.12 -8.25
N SER A 4 -7.15 -10.17 -7.75
CA SER A 4 -8.14 -10.02 -6.70
C SER A 4 -7.88 -11.09 -5.65
N ILE A 5 -7.80 -10.67 -4.39
CA ILE A 5 -7.74 -11.59 -3.27
C ILE A 5 -9.17 -12.10 -3.08
N ASN A 6 -9.38 -13.38 -3.42
CA ASN A 6 -10.70 -14.02 -3.35
C ASN A 6 -10.96 -14.66 -1.98
N PHE A 7 -9.89 -15.01 -1.28
CA PHE A 7 -9.92 -15.73 -0.01
C PHE A 7 -8.62 -15.46 0.76
N ILE A 8 -8.73 -15.43 2.08
CA ILE A 8 -7.64 -15.47 3.03
C ILE A 8 -8.13 -16.24 4.25
N ASP A 9 -7.29 -17.08 4.85
CA ASP A 9 -7.56 -17.74 6.11
C ASP A 9 -6.89 -16.99 7.27
N LEU A 10 -7.10 -17.47 8.51
CA LEU A 10 -6.53 -16.83 9.69
C LEU A 10 -5.00 -16.83 9.66
N ALA A 11 -4.37 -17.95 9.29
CA ALA A 11 -2.91 -18.05 9.25
C ALA A 11 -2.31 -17.10 8.20
N GLY A 12 -2.92 -16.97 7.03
CA GLY A 12 -2.52 -16.01 6.00
C GLY A 12 -2.69 -14.56 6.47
N ALA A 13 -3.77 -14.25 7.19
CA ALA A 13 -3.98 -12.93 7.77
C ALA A 13 -2.91 -12.58 8.82
N GLU A 14 -2.61 -13.48 9.74
CA GLU A 14 -1.56 -13.31 10.75
C GLU A 14 -0.19 -13.11 10.11
N MET A 15 0.13 -13.88 9.07
CA MET A 15 1.38 -13.74 8.32
C MET A 15 1.51 -12.36 7.68
N LEU A 16 0.44 -11.84 7.06
CA LEU A 16 0.45 -10.50 6.48
C LEU A 16 0.64 -9.40 7.54
N ILE A 17 0.02 -9.56 8.72
CA ILE A 17 0.20 -8.62 9.85
C ILE A 17 1.66 -8.63 10.32
N GLN A 18 2.26 -9.82 10.48
CA GLN A 18 3.67 -9.94 10.87
C GLN A 18 4.60 -9.32 9.83
N GLU A 19 4.33 -9.55 8.54
CA GLU A 19 5.14 -9.01 7.46
C GLU A 19 4.98 -7.49 7.32
N ALA A 20 3.77 -6.94 7.53
CA ALA A 20 3.56 -5.50 7.59
C ALA A 20 4.39 -4.85 8.71
N LYS A 21 4.43 -5.47 9.89
CA LYS A 21 5.28 -5.03 11.02
C LYS A 21 6.76 -5.09 10.68
N ARG A 22 7.21 -6.18 10.05
CA ARG A 22 8.62 -6.37 9.62
C ARG A 22 9.05 -5.37 8.55
N LEU A 23 8.23 -5.15 7.52
CA LEU A 23 8.55 -4.18 6.46
C LEU A 23 8.58 -2.75 6.99
N LYS A 24 7.68 -2.42 7.92
CA LYS A 24 7.68 -1.12 8.60
C LYS A 24 8.95 -0.89 9.42
N SER A 25 9.46 -1.92 10.12
CA SER A 25 10.67 -1.78 10.94
C SER A 25 11.95 -1.52 10.13
N ILE A 26 11.97 -1.89 8.85
CA ILE A 26 13.08 -1.62 7.92
C ILE A 26 12.84 -0.37 7.03
N GLY A 27 11.87 0.47 7.39
CA GLY A 27 11.57 1.73 6.69
C GLY A 27 10.68 1.58 5.45
N GLY A 28 10.11 0.40 5.22
CA GLY A 28 9.14 0.14 4.15
C GLY A 28 7.69 0.11 4.64
N GLY A 29 6.84 -0.57 3.89
CA GLY A 29 5.45 -0.84 4.25
C GLY A 29 4.82 -1.89 3.34
N LEU A 30 3.81 -2.59 3.86
CA LEU A 30 3.00 -3.54 3.10
C LEU A 30 1.63 -2.94 2.85
N TYR A 31 1.15 -3.02 1.61
CA TYR A 31 -0.10 -2.41 1.18
C TYR A 31 -0.89 -3.40 0.33
N LEU A 32 -2.19 -3.48 0.58
CA LEU A 32 -3.09 -4.40 -0.12
C LEU A 32 -4.04 -3.64 -1.04
N GLN A 33 -4.28 -4.20 -2.21
CA GLN A 33 -5.31 -3.77 -3.13
C GLN A 33 -5.97 -5.01 -3.76
N GLY A 34 -7.26 -4.90 -4.07
CA GLY A 34 -7.97 -5.96 -4.79
C GLY A 34 -8.60 -7.04 -3.90
N ALA A 35 -8.72 -6.82 -2.59
CA ALA A 35 -9.53 -7.68 -1.73
C ALA A 35 -11.01 -7.61 -2.16
N LYS A 36 -11.64 -8.78 -2.37
CA LYS A 36 -13.09 -8.85 -2.62
C LYS A 36 -13.87 -8.65 -1.33
N SER A 37 -15.17 -8.34 -1.44
CA SER A 37 -16.06 -8.13 -0.29
C SER A 37 -15.95 -9.23 0.76
N LYS A 38 -15.99 -10.51 0.36
CA LYS A 38 -15.83 -11.64 1.29
C LYS A 38 -14.52 -11.62 2.09
N VAL A 39 -13.45 -11.08 1.51
CA VAL A 39 -12.16 -10.95 2.19
C VAL A 39 -12.20 -9.78 3.17
N TYR A 40 -12.81 -8.65 2.80
CA TYR A 40 -13.08 -7.57 3.74
C TYR A 40 -13.96 -8.01 4.91
N ASP A 41 -15.04 -8.74 4.65
CA ASP A 41 -15.93 -9.25 5.70
C ASP A 41 -15.18 -10.17 6.68
N PHE A 42 -14.22 -10.95 6.17
CA PHE A 42 -13.36 -11.77 7.03
C PHE A 42 -12.36 -10.92 7.82
N MET A 43 -11.68 -9.97 7.16
CA MET A 43 -10.71 -9.06 7.79
C MET A 43 -11.34 -8.23 8.91
N ASP A 44 -12.57 -7.76 8.72
CA ASP A 44 -13.34 -7.00 9.71
C ASP A 44 -13.62 -7.84 10.96
N ARG A 45 -14.02 -9.12 10.79
CA ARG A 45 -14.31 -10.03 11.91
C ARG A 45 -13.12 -10.35 12.81
N ILE A 46 -11.90 -10.17 12.30
CA ILE A 46 -10.67 -10.51 13.03
C ILE A 46 -9.85 -9.25 13.38
N ASP A 47 -10.45 -8.05 13.26
CA ASP A 47 -9.78 -6.76 13.50
C ASP A 47 -8.48 -6.57 12.68
N PHE A 48 -8.39 -7.22 11.51
CA PHE A 48 -7.17 -7.28 10.69
C PHE A 48 -6.66 -5.89 10.32
N VAL A 49 -7.56 -4.98 9.97
CA VAL A 49 -7.18 -3.65 9.44
C VAL A 49 -6.43 -2.84 10.48
N GLU A 50 -6.82 -2.95 11.75
CA GLU A 50 -6.17 -2.25 12.86
C GLU A 50 -4.76 -2.81 13.08
N ASP A 51 -4.60 -4.14 13.06
CA ASP A 51 -3.32 -4.81 13.26
C ASP A 51 -2.35 -4.69 12.07
N PHE A 52 -2.88 -4.73 10.85
CA PHE A 52 -2.12 -4.62 9.60
C PHE A 52 -1.68 -3.18 9.33
N GLY A 53 -2.48 -2.21 9.76
CA GLY A 53 -2.23 -0.79 9.62
C GLY A 53 -3.36 -0.07 8.91
N ALA A 54 -4.08 0.75 9.68
CA ALA A 54 -5.16 1.58 9.17
C ALA A 54 -4.68 2.43 7.97
N GLY A 55 -5.45 2.39 6.88
CA GLY A 55 -5.12 3.10 5.65
C GLY A 55 -4.06 2.44 4.75
N ASN A 56 -3.74 1.16 4.97
CA ASN A 56 -2.86 0.36 4.09
C ASN A 56 -3.62 -0.60 3.17
N VAL A 57 -4.95 -0.65 3.26
CA VAL A 57 -5.81 -1.41 2.35
C VAL A 57 -6.54 -0.42 1.42
N PHE A 58 -6.41 -0.62 0.11
CA PHE A 58 -6.87 0.31 -0.91
C PHE A 58 -7.87 -0.33 -1.87
N SER A 59 -8.82 0.49 -2.33
CA SER A 59 -9.84 0.07 -3.31
C SER A 59 -9.28 -0.05 -4.73
N SER A 60 -8.28 0.76 -5.10
CA SER A 60 -7.64 0.71 -6.42
C SER A 60 -6.15 1.03 -6.35
N LYS A 61 -5.43 0.64 -7.41
CA LYS A 61 -4.00 0.92 -7.56
C LYS A 61 -3.73 2.42 -7.63
N GLU A 62 -4.59 3.17 -8.30
CA GLU A 62 -4.51 4.63 -8.41
C GLU A 62 -4.68 5.29 -7.04
N ALA A 63 -5.67 4.84 -6.25
CA ALA A 63 -5.87 5.34 -4.90
C ALA A 63 -4.64 5.03 -4.00
N ALA A 64 -4.08 3.83 -4.13
CA ALA A 64 -2.86 3.43 -3.43
C ALA A 64 -1.71 4.37 -3.80
N LEU A 65 -1.36 4.50 -5.08
CA LEU A 65 -0.23 5.32 -5.53
C LEU A 65 -0.39 6.79 -5.14
N GLN A 66 -1.59 7.38 -5.29
CA GLN A 66 -1.86 8.76 -4.86
C GLN A 66 -1.74 8.97 -3.35
N SER A 67 -2.08 7.97 -2.54
CA SER A 67 -1.93 8.05 -1.08
C SER A 67 -0.47 7.84 -0.67
N LEU A 68 0.18 6.81 -1.21
CA LEU A 68 1.53 6.41 -0.84
C LEU A 68 2.58 7.42 -1.25
N THR A 69 2.44 8.04 -2.43
CA THR A 69 3.35 9.11 -2.86
C THR A 69 3.37 10.30 -1.90
N LYS A 70 2.30 10.52 -1.13
CA LYS A 70 2.26 11.57 -0.09
C LYS A 70 3.03 11.22 1.19
N ARG A 71 3.35 9.94 1.37
CA ARG A 71 4.05 9.39 2.54
C ARG A 71 5.55 9.19 2.27
N LEU A 72 5.99 9.36 1.02
CA LEU A 72 7.39 9.19 0.64
C LEU A 72 8.27 10.30 1.19
N ASP A 73 9.56 10.00 1.36
CA ASP A 73 10.56 11.01 1.63
C ASP A 73 10.79 11.87 0.38
N TYR A 74 10.32 13.12 0.46
CA TYR A 74 10.45 14.06 -0.65
C TYR A 74 11.88 14.53 -0.92
N SER A 75 12.81 14.38 0.02
CA SER A 75 14.22 14.69 -0.21
C SER A 75 14.82 13.76 -1.27
N ILE A 76 14.50 12.47 -1.19
CA ILE A 76 14.89 11.45 -2.18
C ILE A 76 14.19 11.73 -3.52
N CYS A 77 12.90 12.04 -3.47
CA CYS A 77 12.13 12.31 -4.68
C CYS A 77 12.62 13.57 -5.40
N ALA A 78 13.08 14.60 -4.69
CA ALA A 78 13.58 15.85 -5.27
C ALA A 78 14.79 15.62 -6.20
N THR A 79 15.68 14.68 -5.87
CA THR A 79 16.87 14.36 -6.65
C THR A 79 16.69 13.19 -7.63
N CYS A 80 15.52 12.55 -7.63
CA CYS A 80 15.24 11.39 -8.48
C CYS A 80 15.09 11.78 -9.95
N ASP A 81 15.92 11.19 -10.82
CA ASP A 81 15.92 11.37 -12.28
C ASP A 81 14.93 10.43 -12.99
N LYS A 82 14.52 9.33 -12.35
CA LYS A 82 13.69 8.29 -12.99
C LYS A 82 12.24 8.70 -13.21
N ARG A 83 11.61 9.34 -12.21
CA ARG A 83 10.24 9.91 -12.28
C ARG A 83 9.21 9.00 -13.01
N ILE A 84 9.23 7.69 -12.75
CA ILE A 84 8.48 6.68 -13.55
C ILE A 84 6.98 6.59 -13.23
N PHE A 85 6.52 7.24 -12.16
CA PHE A 85 5.11 7.24 -11.74
C PHE A 85 4.42 8.53 -12.17
N ARG A 86 3.12 8.45 -12.49
CA ARG A 86 2.32 9.64 -12.88
C ARG A 86 2.28 10.68 -11.76
N GLU A 87 2.32 10.21 -10.52
CA GLU A 87 2.33 11.01 -9.30
C GLU A 87 3.62 11.84 -9.16
N CYS A 88 4.74 11.42 -9.78
CA CYS A 88 6.00 12.15 -9.73
C CYS A 88 5.91 13.54 -10.39
N ALA A 89 5.02 13.72 -11.37
CA ALA A 89 4.82 15.00 -12.05
C ALA A 89 4.31 16.12 -11.11
N LYS A 90 3.72 15.74 -9.96
CA LYS A 90 3.21 16.68 -8.96
C LYS A 90 4.24 17.03 -7.88
N LEU A 91 5.42 16.41 -7.92
CA LEU A 91 6.46 16.58 -6.90
C LEU A 91 7.50 17.63 -7.33
N LEU A 92 7.97 18.42 -6.36
CA LEU A 92 9.01 19.42 -6.58
C LEU A 92 10.27 18.79 -7.18
N GLY A 93 10.93 19.51 -8.09
CA GLY A 93 12.09 19.03 -8.85
C GLY A 93 11.74 18.16 -10.07
N ALA A 94 10.45 17.95 -10.39
CA ALA A 94 10.07 17.39 -11.68
C ALA A 94 10.60 18.29 -12.79
N LYS A 95 11.58 17.81 -13.57
CA LYS A 95 11.98 18.48 -14.80
C LYS A 95 10.77 18.47 -15.73
N THR A 96 10.18 19.64 -15.95
CA THR A 96 9.25 19.86 -17.06
C THR A 96 10.03 19.54 -18.32
N VAL A 97 9.72 18.43 -18.97
CA VAL A 97 10.15 18.17 -20.35
C VAL A 97 9.23 18.95 -21.26
#